data_AF-A0A7C3M8P1-F1
#
_entry.id   AF-A0A7C3M8P1-F1
#
_cell.length_a   1.000
_cell.length_b   1.000
_cell.length_c   1.000
_cell.angle_alpha   90.00
_cell.angle_beta   90.00
_cell.angle_gamma   90.00
#
_symmetry.space_group_name_H-M   'P 1'
#
loop_
_entity.id
_entity.type
_entity.pdbx_description
1 polymer ?
#
loop_
_entity_poly.entity_id
_entity_poly.type
_entity_poly.pdbx_seq_one_letter_code
_entity_poly.pdbx_strand_id
1 'polypeptide(L)' 'MQNLDLEELKLLKKFSERLVMNFDEIKEFNGNEELSKILLNRLLEKGFVSKIEGMGQVFAITNKGLEEAKNSMK' A
#
# COMPACT_ATOMS: atom_id res chain seq x y z
N MET A 1 17.98 2.25 4.24
CA MET A 1 16.63 1.70 4.46
C MET A 1 15.68 2.87 4.72
N GLN A 2 14.64 3.03 3.91
CA GLN A 2 13.55 3.94 4.29
C GLN A 2 12.73 3.21 5.36
N ASN A 3 12.57 3.79 6.55
CA ASN A 3 11.79 3.16 7.61
C ASN A 3 10.30 3.27 7.26
N LEU A 4 9.64 2.12 7.14
CA LEU A 4 8.18 1.99 7.18
C LEU A 4 7.76 1.92 8.64
N ASP A 5 6.71 2.64 9.00
CA ASP A 5 6.03 2.39 10.27
C ASP A 5 5.21 1.08 10.21
N LEU A 6 4.74 0.62 11.37
CA LEU A 6 4.04 -0.66 11.48
C LEU A 6 2.78 -0.73 10.62
N GLU A 7 2.06 0.38 10.48
CA GLU A 7 0.80 0.43 9.73
C GLU A 7 1.07 0.50 8.21
N GLU A 8 2.10 1.24 7.79
CA GLU A 8 2.57 1.22 6.40
C GLU A 8 3.01 -0.18 5.99
N LEU A 9 3.73 -0.89 6.86
CA LEU A 9 4.18 -2.26 6.59
C LEU A 9 3.01 -3.24 6.50
N LYS A 10 2.00 -3.14 7.38
CA LYS A 10 0.79 -3.96 7.31
C LYS A 10 0.05 -3.75 6.00
N LEU A 11 -0.15 -2.50 5.58
CA LEU A 11 -0.83 -2.18 4.33
C LEU A 11 -0.01 -2.66 3.12
N LEU A 12 1.31 -2.47 3.13
CA LEU A 12 2.19 -2.94 2.06
C LEU A 12 2.19 -4.47 1.93
N LYS A 13 2.18 -5.19 3.06
CA LYS A 13 2.01 -6.65 3.08
C LYS A 13 0.67 -7.04 2.47
N LYS A 14 -0.41 -6.34 2.83
CA LYS A 14 -1.73 -6.61 2.25
C LYS A 14 -1.73 -6.43 0.73
N PHE A 15 -1.08 -5.38 0.25
CA PHE A 15 -0.85 -5.17 -1.19
C PHE A 15 -0.02 -6.29 -1.82
N SER A 16 0.97 -6.87 -1.13
CA SER A 16 1.76 -7.98 -1.67
C SER A 16 0.97 -9.29 -1.81
N GLU A 17 -0.08 -9.48 -1.01
CA GLU A 17 -1.00 -10.62 -1.10
C GLU A 17 -2.05 -10.45 -2.20
N ARG A 18 -2.57 -9.22 -2.37
CA ARG A 18 -3.69 -8.93 -3.28
C ARG A 18 -3.25 -8.40 -4.64
N LEU A 19 -2.04 -7.86 -4.73
CA LEU A 19 -1.42 -7.16 -5.86
C LEU A 19 -2.11 -5.85 -6.27
N VAL A 20 -3.44 -5.82 -6.26
CA VAL A 20 -4.28 -4.68 -6.62
C VAL A 20 -5.39 -4.53 -5.58
N MET A 21 -5.69 -3.29 -5.20
CA MET A 21 -6.82 -2.95 -4.31
C MET A 21 -7.44 -1.61 -4.70
N ASN A 22 -8.75 -1.48 -4.50
CA ASN A 22 -9.42 -0.18 -4.54
C ASN A 22 -9.40 0.52 -3.17
N PHE A 23 -9.74 1.80 -3.13
CA PHE A 23 -9.71 2.58 -1.88
C PHE A 23 -10.73 2.11 -0.84
N ASP A 24 -11.88 1.56 -1.25
CA ASP A 24 -12.86 1.00 -0.31
C ASP A 24 -12.31 -0.25 0.39
N GLU A 25 -11.61 -1.14 -0.33
CA GLU A 25 -10.91 -2.29 0.26
C GLU A 25 -9.81 -1.87 1.24
N ILE A 26 -9.07 -0.81 0.91
CA ILE A 26 -8.02 -0.25 1.80
C ILE A 26 -8.66 0.32 3.08
N LYS A 27 -9.78 1.03 2.94
CA LYS A 27 -10.55 1.60 4.04
C LYS A 27 -11.12 0.50 4.95
N GLU A 28 -11.67 -0.56 4.37
CA GLU A 28 -12.18 -1.71 5.12
C GLU A 28 -11.05 -2.41 5.89
N PHE A 29 -9.89 -2.60 5.26
CA PHE A 29 -8.73 -3.23 5.91
C PHE A 29 -8.21 -2.42 7.11
N ASN A 30 -8.10 -1.10 6.97
CA ASN A 30 -7.58 -0.25 8.04
C ASN A 30 -8.67 0.16 9.07
N GLY A 31 -9.96 -0.02 8.75
CA GLY A 31 -11.09 0.39 9.58
C GLY A 31 -11.23 1.92 9.76
N ASN A 32 -10.42 2.72 9.06
CA ASN A 32 -10.39 4.18 9.19
C ASN A 32 -10.00 4.83 7.86
N GLU A 33 -10.87 5.70 7.35
CA GLU A 33 -10.68 6.37 6.06
C GLU A 33 -9.50 7.35 6.06
N GLU A 34 -9.35 8.14 7.11
CA GLU A 34 -8.29 9.15 7.20
C GLU A 34 -6.91 8.51 7.29
N LEU A 35 -6.78 7.50 8.14
CA LEU A 35 -5.59 6.66 8.22
C LEU A 35 -5.28 6.03 6.85
N SER A 36 -6.29 5.52 6.14
CA SER A 36 -6.11 4.93 4.83
C SER A 36 -5.55 5.91 3.81
N LYS A 37 -6.03 7.16 3.80
CA LYS A 37 -5.47 8.22 2.92
C LYS A 37 -4.02 8.50 3.27
N ILE A 38 -3.70 8.63 4.56
CA ILE A 38 -2.34 8.91 5.04
C ILE A 38 -1.38 7.79 4.62
N LEU A 39 -1.71 6.53 4.93
CA LEU A 39 -0.85 5.38 4.61
C LEU A 39 -0.69 5.22 3.10
N LEU A 40 -1.78 5.33 2.35
CA LEU A 40 -1.74 5.21 0.89
C LEU A 40 -0.89 6.29 0.24
N ASN A 41 -1.04 7.55 0.66
CA ASN A 41 -0.21 8.65 0.16
C ASN A 41 1.27 8.42 0.45
N ARG A 42 1.63 7.95 1.66
CA ARG A 42 3.03 7.66 1.98
C ARG A 42 3.59 6.50 1.15
N LEU A 43 2.82 5.44 0.91
CA LEU A 43 3.24 4.33 0.05
C LEU A 43 3.39 4.77 -1.42
N LEU A 44 2.55 5.70 -1.90
CA LEU A 44 2.67 6.33 -3.22
C LEU A 44 3.94 7.18 -3.32
N GLU A 45 4.20 8.05 -2.34
CA GLU A 45 5.40 8.89 -2.28
C GLU A 45 6.69 8.07 -2.24
N LYS A 46 6.68 6.92 -1.55
CA LYS A 46 7.80 5.96 -1.53
C LYS A 46 7.91 5.14 -2.81
N GLY A 47 6.91 5.19 -3.70
CA GLY A 47 6.87 4.42 -4.95
C GLY A 47 6.65 2.92 -4.74
N PHE A 48 6.10 2.52 -3.60
CA PHE A 48 5.78 1.11 -3.29
C PHE A 48 4.45 0.66 -3.87
N VAL A 49 3.54 1.61 -4.09
CA VAL A 49 2.29 1.40 -4.82
C VAL A 49 2.16 2.49 -5.89
N SER A 50 1.28 2.24 -6.86
CA SER A 50 0.97 3.16 -7.94
C SER A 50 -0.54 3.18 -8.18
N LYS A 51 -1.07 4.34 -8.58
CA LYS A 51 -2.47 4.45 -8.98
C LYS A 51 -2.62 3.94 -10.41
N ILE A 52 -3.63 3.13 -10.67
CA ILE A 52 -3.96 2.67 -12.03
C ILE A 52 -4.79 3.76 -12.72
N GLU A 53 -4.24 4.34 -13.79
CA GLU A 53 -4.92 5.37 -14.57
C GLU A 53 -6.19 4.81 -15.25
N GLY A 54 -7.24 5.62 -15.31
CA GLY A 54 -8.53 5.24 -15.92
C GLY A 54 -9.42 4.31 -15.08
N MET A 55 -8.96 3.81 -13.92
CA MET A 55 -9.72 2.88 -13.07
C MET A 55 -10.21 3.50 -11.74
N GLY A 56 -10.37 4.81 -11.67
CA GLY A 56 -10.87 5.48 -10.45
C GLY A 56 -9.84 5.46 -9.31
N GLN A 57 -10.24 5.02 -8.11
CA GLN A 57 -9.37 4.91 -6.93
C GLN A 57 -8.83 3.48 -6.76
N VAL A 58 -8.14 2.98 -7.79
CA VAL A 58 -7.51 1.65 -7.79
C VAL A 58 -5.99 1.77 -7.79
N PHE A 59 -5.34 0.93 -7.01
CA PHE A 59 -3.90 0.98 -6.76
C PHE A 59 -3.28 -0.41 -6.90
N ALA A 60 -2.08 -0.47 -7.47
CA ALA A 60 -1.30 -1.68 -7.63
C ALA A 60 0.03 -1.58 -6.88
N ILE A 61 0.49 -2.68 -6.30
CA ILE A 61 1.84 -2.77 -5.76
C ILE A 61 2.88 -2.71 -6.89
N THR A 62 3.97 -1.98 -6.68
CA THR A 62 5.08 -1.94 -7.64
C THR A 62 6.07 -3.07 -7.35
N ASN A 63 6.98 -3.34 -8.29
CA ASN A 63 8.10 -4.28 -8.04
C ASN A 63 8.93 -3.87 -6.81
N LYS A 64 9.16 -2.56 -6.64
CA LYS A 64 9.85 -2.00 -5.47
C LYS A 64 9.08 -2.29 -4.18
N GLY A 65 7.76 -2.12 -4.19
CA GLY A 65 6.91 -2.45 -3.04
C GLY A 65 6.92 -3.95 -2.71
N LEU A 66 6.90 -4.81 -3.72
CA LEU A 66 7.00 -6.27 -3.54
C LEU A 66 8.33 -6.70 -2.93
N GLU A 67 9.44 -6.11 -3.36
CA GLU A 67 10.76 -6.38 -2.79
C GLU A 67 10.84 -5.92 -1.33
N GLU A 68 10.36 -4.71 -1.03
CA GLU A 68 10.32 -4.19 0.33
C GLU A 68 9.48 -5.08 1.25
N ALA A 69 8.27 -5.45 0.82
CA ALA A 69 7.39 -6.34 1.58
C ALA A 69 8.06 -7.68 1.93
N LYS A 70 8.85 -8.25 1.00
CA LYS A 70 9.62 -9.49 1.23
C LYS A 70 10.78 -9.30 2.20
N ASN A 71 11.49 -8.18 2.11
CA ASN A 71 12.66 -7.92 2.94
C ASN A 71 12.29 -7.61 4.39
N SER A 72 11.14 -6.98 4.63
CA SER A 72 10.63 -6.73 5.99
C SER A 72 10.02 -7.97 6.68
N MET A 73 10.14 -9.17 6.09
CA MET A 73 9.75 -10.45 6.69
C MET A 73 10.94 -11.29 7.18
N LYS A 74 12.17 -10.80 7.00
CA LYS A 74 13.40 -11.41 7.53
C LYS A 74 13.82 -10.71 8.82
#